data_AF-A0A8H8Z0J4-F1
#
_entry.id   AF-A0A8H8Z0J4-F1
#
_cell.length_a   1.000
_cell.length_b   1.000
_cell.length_c   1.000
_cell.angle_alpha   90.00
_cell.angle_beta   90.00
_cell.angle_gamma   90.00
#
_symmetry.space_group_name_H-M   'P 1'
#
loop_
_entity.id
_entity.type
_entity.pdbx_description
1 polymer ?
#
loop_
_entity_poly.entity_id
_entity_poly.type
_entity_poly.pdbx_seq_one_letter_code
_entity_poly.pdbx_strand_id
1 'polypeptide(L)'
;MTTQKLRIVVMNGQKIIQSLVNNEWETTGTIKKVEEGIKPGIYNIYLAKQPSDKKRYEGKIVYIDRENAVFYQQTGKDFIVHRLNAVDGKPVAGTDIIIEYDGEKAHLTQMDLHKKTRTIRI
;
A
#
# COMPACT_ATOMS: atom_id res chain seq x y z
N MET A 1 -0.43 8.56 -23.18
CA MET A 1 -1.00 7.34 -22.56
C MET A 1 -1.95 7.80 -21.47
N THR A 2 -3.24 7.51 -21.58
CA THR A 2 -4.22 7.85 -20.53
C THR A 2 -3.92 6.99 -19.30
N THR A 3 -3.51 7.62 -18.20
CA THR A 3 -3.32 6.95 -16.92
C THR A 3 -4.68 6.40 -16.46
N GLN A 4 -4.87 5.09 -16.61
CA GLN A 4 -6.10 4.43 -16.20
C GLN A 4 -6.21 4.52 -14.67
N LYS A 5 -7.34 5.02 -14.14
CA LYS A 5 -7.54 5.08 -12.68
C LYS A 5 -7.75 3.66 -12.17
N LEU A 6 -6.91 3.23 -11.22
CA LEU A 6 -7.00 1.93 -10.57
C LEU A 6 -7.47 2.05 -9.12
N ARG A 7 -8.30 1.11 -8.69
CA ARG A 7 -8.67 0.90 -7.28
C ARG A 7 -8.63 -0.57 -6.92
N ILE A 8 -8.55 -0.85 -5.63
CA ILE A 8 -8.63 -2.21 -5.10
C ILE A 8 -9.87 -2.30 -4.24
N VAL A 9 -10.69 -3.32 -4.47
CA VAL A 9 -11.84 -3.63 -3.65
C VAL A 9 -11.51 -4.88 -2.83
N VAL A 10 -11.58 -4.77 -1.51
CA VAL A 10 -11.39 -5.89 -0.58
C VAL A 10 -12.72 -6.17 0.11
N MET A 11 -13.20 -7.41 -0.02
CA MET A 11 -14.44 -7.87 0.59
C MET A 11 -14.33 -9.36 0.91
N ASN A 12 -14.81 -9.77 2.08
CA ASN A 12 -14.86 -11.19 2.50
C ASN A 12 -13.51 -11.95 2.35
N GLY A 13 -12.39 -11.28 2.65
CA GLY A 13 -11.06 -11.89 2.54
C GLY A 13 -10.54 -12.06 1.10
N GLN A 14 -11.23 -11.47 0.13
CA GLN A 14 -10.83 -11.45 -1.28
C GLN A 14 -10.51 -10.02 -1.72
N LYS A 15 -9.66 -9.88 -2.74
CA LYS A 15 -9.33 -8.62 -3.39
C LYS A 15 -9.54 -8.69 -4.89
N ILE A 16 -9.98 -7.57 -5.46
CA ILE A 16 -10.21 -7.35 -6.88
C ILE A 16 -9.57 -6.02 -7.27
N ILE A 17 -8.88 -5.99 -8.40
CA ILE A 17 -8.39 -4.74 -9.01
C ILE A 17 -9.45 -4.27 -9.98
N GLN A 18 -9.79 -2.99 -9.93
CA GLN A 18 -10.71 -2.38 -10.88
C GLN A 18 -10.06 -1.19 -11.57
N SER A 19 -10.36 -1.05 -12.85
CA SER A 19 -10.00 0.12 -13.63
C SER A 19 -11.24 0.93 -13.98
N LEU A 20 -11.07 2.26 -14.08
CA LEU A 20 -12.13 3.13 -14.58
C LEU A 20 -12.09 3.15 -16.12
N VAL A 21 -13.16 2.70 -16.76
CA VAL A 21 -13.36 2.64 -18.20
C VAL A 21 -14.73 3.22 -18.51
N ASN A 22 -14.83 4.20 -19.41
CA ASN A 22 -16.11 4.84 -19.77
C ASN A 22 -16.94 5.33 -18.56
N ASN A 23 -16.26 5.85 -17.52
CA ASN A 23 -16.84 6.26 -16.23
C ASN A 23 -17.45 5.14 -15.37
N GLU A 24 -17.23 3.88 -15.75
CA GLU A 24 -17.62 2.69 -14.99
C GLU A 24 -16.40 1.95 -14.45
N TRP A 25 -16.57 1.28 -13.31
CA TRP A 25 -15.50 0.50 -12.71
C TRP A 25 -15.59 -0.95 -13.17
N GLU A 26 -14.61 -1.37 -13.96
CA GLU A 26 -14.52 -2.72 -14.50
C GLU A 26 -13.47 -3.53 -13.74
N THR A 27 -13.77 -4.80 -13.47
CA THR A 27 -12.82 -5.73 -12.88
C THR A 27 -11.70 -6.04 -13.87
N THR A 28 -10.45 -5.80 -13.45
CA THR A 28 -9.26 -6.12 -14.21
C THR A 28 -8.57 -7.32 -13.57
N GLY A 29 -8.42 -8.40 -14.34
CA GLY A 29 -7.79 -9.63 -13.89
C GLY A 29 -8.69 -10.51 -13.00
N THR A 30 -8.06 -11.42 -12.24
CA THR A 30 -8.75 -12.43 -11.42
C THR A 30 -8.94 -11.98 -9.98
N ILE A 31 -10.03 -12.44 -9.36
CA ILE A 31 -10.27 -12.33 -7.91
C ILE A 31 -9.21 -13.17 -7.17
N LYS A 32 -8.52 -12.57 -6.20
CA LYS A 32 -7.47 -13.25 -5.41
C LYS A 32 -7.79 -13.16 -3.93
N LYS A 33 -7.25 -14.08 -3.13
CA LYS A 33 -7.26 -13.93 -1.66
C LYS A 33 -6.49 -12.65 -1.29
N VAL A 34 -7.02 -11.86 -0.37
CA VAL A 34 -6.31 -10.70 0.16
C VAL A 34 -5.23 -11.15 1.14
N GLU A 35 -4.11 -10.46 1.17
CA GLU A 35 -3.06 -10.68 2.16
C GLU A 35 -3.57 -10.37 3.57
N GLU A 36 -3.05 -11.11 4.56
CA GLU A 36 -3.37 -10.91 5.97
C GLU A 36 -3.03 -9.48 6.41
N GLY A 37 -3.87 -8.90 7.27
CA GLY A 37 -3.70 -7.54 7.76
C GLY A 37 -4.32 -6.45 6.89
N ILE A 38 -4.72 -6.74 5.65
CA ILE A 38 -5.51 -5.82 4.82
C ILE A 38 -7.00 -5.95 5.18
N LYS A 39 -7.62 -4.83 5.55
CA LYS A 39 -9.03 -4.79 5.99
C LYS A 39 -9.97 -4.74 4.78
N PRO A 40 -11.25 -5.14 4.93
CA PRO A 40 -12.27 -4.86 3.93
C PRO A 40 -12.40 -3.36 3.66
N GLY A 41 -12.59 -2.98 2.40
CA GLY A 41 -12.69 -1.59 1.99
C GLY A 41 -12.37 -1.34 0.51
N ILE A 42 -12.52 -0.09 0.10
CA ILE A 42 -12.15 0.38 -1.24
C ILE A 42 -10.89 1.24 -1.11
N TYR A 43 -9.82 0.82 -1.78
CA TYR A 43 -8.52 1.47 -1.79
C TYR A 43 -8.32 2.17 -3.14
N ASN A 44 -8.58 3.48 -3.17
CA ASN A 44 -8.46 4.31 -4.38
C ASN A 44 -6.99 4.64 -4.66
N ILE A 45 -6.20 3.63 -5.06
CA ILE A 45 -4.75 3.78 -5.31
C ILE A 45 -4.41 4.76 -6.44
N TYR A 46 -5.36 5.10 -7.32
CA TYR A 46 -5.20 6.19 -8.29
C TYR A 46 -5.00 7.56 -7.65
N LEU A 47 -5.33 7.73 -6.36
CA LEU A 47 -5.05 8.94 -5.58
C LEU A 47 -3.63 8.93 -4.97
N ALA A 48 -2.85 7.87 -5.20
CA ALA A 48 -1.51 7.77 -4.64
C ALA A 48 -0.60 8.88 -5.16
N LYS A 49 0.09 9.51 -4.23
CA LYS A 49 1.08 10.56 -4.52
C LYS A 49 2.46 9.94 -4.53
N GLN A 50 3.36 10.51 -5.33
CA GLN A 50 4.77 10.18 -5.20
C GLN A 50 5.29 10.68 -3.84
N PRO A 51 6.36 10.08 -3.30
CA PRO A 51 7.04 10.60 -2.13
C PRO A 51 7.45 12.05 -2.41
N SER A 52 6.93 12.95 -1.59
CA SER A 52 7.26 14.38 -1.55
C SER A 52 8.34 14.65 -0.48
N ASP A 53 8.60 15.92 -0.16
CA ASP A 53 9.59 16.38 0.84
C ASP A 53 9.45 15.76 2.24
N LYS A 54 8.28 15.18 2.57
CA LYS A 54 8.18 14.33 3.75
C LYS A 54 9.11 13.14 3.58
N LYS A 55 10.21 13.14 4.33
CA LYS A 55 11.20 12.05 4.28
C LYS A 55 10.72 10.76 4.94
N ARG A 56 9.54 10.73 5.57
CA ARG A 56 9.06 9.58 6.36
C ARG A 56 7.57 9.32 6.15
N TYR A 57 7.21 8.07 5.89
CA TYR A 57 5.85 7.60 5.66
C TYR A 57 5.56 6.35 6.50
N GLU A 58 4.53 6.41 7.33
CA GLU A 58 4.13 5.31 8.21
C GLU A 58 2.76 4.76 7.81
N GLY A 59 2.63 3.43 7.85
CA GLY A 59 1.38 2.75 7.56
C GLY A 59 1.54 1.45 6.78
N LYS A 60 0.44 0.99 6.20
CA LYS A 60 0.33 -0.38 5.69
C LYS A 60 0.60 -0.47 4.19
N ILE A 61 1.37 -1.46 3.75
CA ILE A 61 1.43 -1.80 2.32
C ILE A 61 0.11 -2.46 1.93
N VAL A 62 -0.64 -1.85 1.02
CA VAL A 62 -1.95 -2.36 0.57
C VAL A 62 -1.87 -3.09 -0.77
N TYR A 63 -0.84 -2.82 -1.57
CA TYR A 63 -0.69 -3.44 -2.89
C TYR A 63 0.75 -3.40 -3.38
N ILE A 64 1.15 -4.45 -4.09
CA ILE A 64 2.44 -4.53 -4.78
C ILE A 64 2.14 -4.83 -6.24
N ASP A 65 2.51 -3.89 -7.10
CA ASP A 65 2.42 -3.99 -8.54
C ASP A 65 3.81 -4.34 -9.09
N ARG A 66 4.02 -5.65 -9.32
CA ARG A 66 5.29 -6.15 -9.83
C ARG A 66 5.51 -5.83 -11.31
N GLU A 67 4.43 -5.63 -12.06
CA GLU A 67 4.50 -5.32 -13.49
C GLU A 67 5.03 -3.91 -13.69
N ASN A 68 4.55 -2.95 -12.89
CA ASN A 68 5.01 -1.56 -12.91
C ASN A 68 6.16 -1.26 -11.94
N ALA A 69 6.70 -2.29 -11.28
CA ALA A 69 7.77 -2.20 -10.29
C ALA A 69 7.52 -1.17 -9.16
N VAL A 70 6.28 -1.10 -8.66
CA VAL A 70 5.88 -0.18 -7.57
C VAL A 70 5.09 -0.88 -6.47
N PHE A 71 5.01 -0.27 -5.29
CA PHE A 71 4.10 -0.68 -4.24
C PHE A 71 3.39 0.54 -3.62
N TYR A 72 2.22 0.28 -3.07
CA TYR A 72 1.33 1.31 -2.53
C TYR A 72 1.21 1.16 -1.02
N GLN A 73 1.51 2.22 -0.30
CA GLN A 73 1.34 2.34 1.14
C GLN A 73 0.14 3.22 1.45
N GLN A 74 -0.72 2.79 2.36
CA GLN A 74 -1.75 3.64 2.95
C GLN A 74 -1.18 4.34 4.18
N THR A 75 -1.18 5.67 4.18
CA THR A 75 -0.71 6.52 5.29
C THR A 75 -1.89 7.32 5.83
N GLY A 76 -2.54 6.81 6.89
CA GLY A 76 -3.81 7.38 7.36
C GLY A 76 -4.90 7.29 6.28
N LYS A 77 -5.30 8.44 5.72
CA LYS A 77 -6.31 8.54 4.64
C LYS A 77 -5.68 8.69 3.24
N ASP A 78 -4.39 8.98 3.15
CA ASP A 78 -3.68 9.16 1.89
C ASP A 78 -3.04 7.84 1.42
N PHE A 79 -2.64 7.82 0.15
CA PHE A 79 -1.85 6.76 -0.46
C PHE A 79 -0.54 7.32 -0.98
N ILE A 80 0.54 6.56 -0.80
CA ILE A 80 1.86 6.87 -1.35
C ILE A 80 2.30 5.70 -2.23
N VAL A 81 2.81 6.01 -3.41
CA VAL A 81 3.36 5.02 -4.35
C VAL A 81 4.88 5.08 -4.34
N HIS A 82 5.52 3.95 -4.08
CA HIS A 82 6.97 3.82 -3.97
C HIS A 82 7.49 2.92 -5.08
N ARG A 83 8.69 3.21 -5.60
CA ARG A 83 9.37 2.28 -6.52
C ARG A 83 9.97 1.11 -5.73
N LEU A 84 9.83 -0.11 -6.25
CA LEU A 84 10.42 -1.30 -5.63
C LEU A 84 11.94 -1.24 -5.58
N ASN A 85 12.58 -0.63 -6.58
CA ASN A 85 14.05 -0.49 -6.64
C ASN A 85 14.60 0.66 -5.79
N ALA A 86 13.74 1.49 -5.19
CA ALA A 86 14.18 2.56 -4.30
C ALA A 86 14.39 2.06 -2.87
N VAL A 87 13.83 0.91 -2.48
CA VAL A 87 13.87 0.41 -1.11
C VAL A 87 14.89 -0.71 -0.92
N ASP A 88 15.68 -0.61 0.14
CA ASP A 88 16.57 -1.69 0.59
C ASP A 88 15.74 -2.71 1.40
N GLY A 89 14.95 -3.54 0.71
CA GLY A 89 14.13 -4.57 1.35
C GLY A 89 13.04 -5.12 0.45
N LYS A 90 12.40 -6.23 0.89
CA LYS A 90 11.27 -6.83 0.18
C LYS A 90 9.96 -6.36 0.81
N PRO A 91 9.21 -5.43 0.20
CA PRO A 91 7.90 -5.05 0.71
C PRO A 91 6.96 -6.25 0.66
N VAL A 92 6.12 -6.37 1.69
CA VAL A 92 5.10 -7.42 1.83
C VAL A 92 3.75 -6.75 2.02
N ALA A 93 2.78 -7.06 1.17
CA ALA A 93 1.42 -6.53 1.32
C ALA A 93 0.80 -7.04 2.63
N GLY A 94 0.09 -6.17 3.34
CA GLY A 94 -0.51 -6.44 4.65
C GLY A 94 0.32 -5.98 5.85
N THR A 95 1.63 -5.78 5.68
CA THR A 95 2.50 -5.36 6.79
C THR A 95 2.46 -3.86 7.04
N ASP A 96 2.47 -3.47 8.32
CA ASP A 96 2.71 -2.08 8.74
C ASP A 96 4.21 -1.79 8.70
N ILE A 97 4.58 -0.69 8.04
CA ILE A 97 5.97 -0.31 7.78
C ILE A 97 6.16 1.19 7.96
N ILE A 98 7.44 1.57 8.07
CA ILE A 98 7.95 2.92 7.94
C ILE A 98 8.86 2.94 6.72
N ILE A 99 8.63 3.87 5.80
CA ILE A 99 9.53 4.20 4.69
C ILE A 99 10.19 5.53 5.00
N GLU A 100 11.52 5.55 5.06
CA GLU A 100 12.32 6.76 5.21
C GLU A 100 13.23 6.99 4.00
N TYR A 101 13.10 8.14 3.33
CA TYR A 101 13.89 8.49 2.15
C TYR A 101 15.18 9.22 2.53
N ASP A 102 16.29 8.75 1.95
CA ASP A 102 17.58 9.42 1.88
C ASP A 102 17.95 9.65 0.40
N GLY A 103 17.54 10.81 -0.12
CA GLY A 103 17.62 11.12 -1.54
C GLY A 103 16.69 10.22 -2.36
N GLU A 104 17.24 9.51 -3.35
CA GLU A 104 16.48 8.59 -4.20
C GLU A 104 16.28 7.20 -3.59
N LYS A 105 17.04 6.88 -2.53
CA LYS A 105 16.95 5.61 -1.81
C LYS A 105 16.04 5.75 -0.61
N ALA A 106 15.51 4.63 -0.15
CA ALA A 106 14.68 4.58 1.03
C ALA A 106 14.96 3.34 1.86
N HIS A 107 14.91 3.53 3.18
CA HIS A 107 14.97 2.46 4.16
C HIS A 107 13.56 2.01 4.50
N LEU A 108 13.33 0.70 4.42
CA LEU A 108 12.09 0.06 4.81
C LEU A 108 12.27 -0.62 6.15
N THR A 109 11.48 -0.21 7.15
CA THR A 109 11.46 -0.83 8.48
C THR A 109 10.07 -1.36 8.79
N GLN A 110 9.95 -2.60 9.26
CA GLN A 110 8.67 -3.14 9.73
C GLN A 110 8.29 -2.51 11.07
N MET A 111 7.02 -2.13 11.24
CA MET A 111 6.52 -1.66 12.52
C MET A 111 6.25 -2.86 13.42
N ASP A 112 6.98 -2.97 14.53
CA ASP A 112 6.70 -3.99 15.54
C ASP A 112 5.35 -3.73 16.22
N LEU A 113 4.39 -4.62 16.00
CA LEU A 113 3.10 -4.64 16.70
C LEU A 113 3.22 -4.99 18.20
N HIS A 114 4.41 -5.38 18.68
CA HIS A 114 4.62 -5.98 20.01
C HIS A 114 5.18 -5.05 21.11
N LYS A 115 5.36 -3.74 20.89
CA LYS A 115 5.78 -2.81 21.97
C LYS A 115 4.64 -2.07 22.67
N LYS A 116 3.46 -2.70 22.80
CA LYS A 116 2.45 -2.26 23.77
C LYS A 116 2.52 -3.13 25.02
N THR A 117 3.66 -3.10 25.73
CA THR A 117 3.74 -3.62 27.09
C THR A 117 2.76 -2.82 27.93
N ARG A 118 1.61 -3.42 28.22
CA ARG A 118 0.70 -3.00 29.28
C ARG A 118 1.51 -3.01 30.58
N THR A 119 2.04 -1.87 30.99
CA THR A 119 2.38 -1.66 32.39
C THR A 119 1.08 -1.45 33.14
N ILE A 120 0.37 -2.55 33.45
CA ILE A 120 -0.61 -2.55 34.52
C ILE A 120 0.23 -2.64 35.79
N ARG A 121 0.36 -1.51 36.50
CA ARG A 121 0.77 -1.53 37.90
C ARG A 121 -0.47 -1.93 38.70
N ILE A 122 -0.41 -3.08 39.36
CA ILE A 122 -1.31 -3.45 40.47
C ILE A 122 -0.63 -2.94 41.74
#